data_AF-A0A6H1PT87-F1
#
_entry.id   AF-A0A6H1PT87-F1
#
_cell.length_a   1.000
_cell.length_b   1.000
_cell.length_c   1.000
_cell.angle_alpha   90.00
_cell.angle_beta   90.00
_cell.angle_gamma   90.00
#
_symmetry.space_group_name_H-M   'P 1'
#
loop_
_entity.id
_entity.type
_entity.pdbx_description
1 polymer ?
#
loop_
_entity_poly.entity_id
_entity_poly.type
_entity_poly.pdbx_seq_one_letter_code
_entity_poly.pdbx_strand_id
1 'polypeptide(L)' 'MPKSVPGKSSTAVIYIGKARYQDLAKHAREISYLSEANIRPSTFLHYLIDQFSDQAHSELLKQLLADKQKE' A
#
# COMPACT_ATOMS: atom_id res chain seq x y z
N MET A 1 -9.13 18.80 -4.82
CA MET A 1 -9.52 17.66 -3.96
C MET A 1 -10.98 17.31 -4.23
N PRO A 2 -11.36 16.02 -4.30
CA PRO A 2 -12.76 15.64 -4.43
C PRO A 2 -13.50 16.08 -3.16
N LYS A 3 -14.63 16.78 -3.32
CA LYS A 3 -15.46 17.24 -2.20
C LYS A 3 -16.10 16.02 -1.52
N SER A 4 -15.94 15.87 -0.21
CA SER A 4 -16.59 14.80 0.54
C SER A 4 -18.10 15.10 0.67
N VAL A 5 -18.93 14.11 0.35
CA VAL A 5 -20.39 14.18 0.54
C VAL A 5 -20.70 13.48 1.86
N PRO A 6 -21.35 14.14 2.84
CA PRO A 6 -21.68 13.52 4.12
C PRO A 6 -22.52 12.25 3.94
N GLY A 7 -22.12 11.15 4.57
CA GLY A 7 -22.86 9.88 4.57
C GLY A 7 -22.38 8.80 3.60
N LYS A 8 -21.40 9.07 2.73
CA LYS A 8 -20.73 8.02 1.95
C LYS A 8 -19.49 7.53 2.69
N SER A 9 -19.36 6.20 2.83
CA SER A 9 -18.14 5.58 3.32
C SER A 9 -16.94 6.10 2.52
N SER A 10 -15.90 6.56 3.22
CA SER A 10 -14.62 6.98 2.63
C SER A 10 -13.76 5.79 2.18
N THR A 11 -14.24 4.56 2.38
CA THR A 11 -13.53 3.34 2.01
C THR A 11 -13.52 3.13 0.50
N ALA A 12 -12.32 2.99 -0.07
CA ALA A 12 -12.10 2.49 -1.41
C ALA A 12 -11.63 1.02 -1.37
N VAL A 13 -11.93 0.25 -2.42
CA VAL A 13 -11.51 -1.15 -2.56
C VAL A 13 -10.43 -1.23 -3.64
N ILE A 14 -9.29 -1.84 -3.32
CA ILE A 14 -8.20 -2.12 -4.25
C ILE A 14 -7.92 -3.63 -4.26
N TYR A 15 -7.92 -4.23 -5.44
CA TYR A 15 -7.55 -5.63 -5.61
C TYR A 15 -6.04 -5.76 -5.78
N ILE A 16 -5.37 -6.34 -4.79
CA ILE A 16 -3.90 -6.52 -4.78
C ILE A 16 -3.44 -7.92 -5.21
N GLY A 17 -4.37 -8.84 -5.41
CA GLY A 17 -4.07 -10.24 -5.74
C GLY A 17 -3.67 -11.10 -4.52
N LYS A 18 -3.85 -12.41 -4.64
CA LYS A 18 -3.68 -13.37 -3.53
C LYS A 18 -2.24 -13.44 -3.02
N ALA A 19 -1.25 -13.48 -3.92
CA ALA A 19 0.16 -13.60 -3.54
C ALA A 19 0.62 -12.40 -2.68
N ARG A 20 0.35 -11.17 -3.14
CA ARG A 20 0.69 -9.95 -2.38
C ARG A 20 -0.01 -9.90 -1.03
N TYR A 21 -1.28 -10.34 -0.96
CA TYR A 21 -1.98 -10.45 0.32
C TYR A 21 -1.31 -11.43 1.29
N GLN A 22 -0.86 -12.60 0.81
CA GLN A 22 -0.16 -13.58 1.63
C GLN A 22 1.16 -13.03 2.20
N ASP A 23 1.90 -12.28 1.39
CA ASP A 23 3.14 -11.63 1.83
C ASP A 23 2.88 -10.57 2.91
N LEU A 24 1.89 -9.69 2.69
CA LEU A 24 1.46 -8.71 3.71
C LEU A 24 1.03 -9.40 5.01
N ALA A 25 0.29 -10.51 4.90
CA ALA A 25 -0.16 -11.27 6.06
C ALA A 25 0.99 -11.97 6.81
N LYS A 26 2.04 -12.39 6.10
CA LYS A 26 3.26 -12.94 6.72
C LYS A 26 3.96 -11.87 7.57
N HIS A 27 4.20 -10.69 7.00
CA HIS A 27 4.82 -9.58 7.73
C HIS A 27 3.99 -9.12 8.93
N ALA A 28 2.68 -8.94 8.74
CA ALA A 28 1.80 -8.54 9.83
C ALA A 28 1.79 -9.57 10.98
N ARG A 29 1.81 -10.88 10.68
CA ARG A 29 1.91 -11.94 11.68
C ARG A 29 3.23 -11.89 12.45
N GLU A 30 4.34 -11.70 11.74
CA GLU A 30 5.67 -11.63 12.36
C GLU A 30 5.78 -10.42 13.30
N ILE A 31 5.35 -9.24 12.85
CA ILE A 31 5.27 -8.04 13.70
C ILE A 31 4.39 -8.32 14.91
N SER A 32 3.23 -8.97 14.70
CA SER A 32 2.31 -9.27 15.80
C SER A 32 2.95 -10.18 16.85
N TYR A 33 3.71 -11.18 16.41
CA TYR A 33 4.43 -12.10 17.29
C TYR A 33 5.52 -11.39 18.09
N LEU A 34 6.33 -10.55 17.43
CA LEU A 34 7.49 -9.90 18.06
C LEU A 34 7.11 -8.71 18.96
N SER A 35 5.99 -8.05 18.68
CA SER A 35 5.55 -6.84 19.42
C SER A 35 4.42 -7.10 20.43
N GLU A 36 3.91 -8.33 20.50
CA GLU A 36 2.73 -8.70 21.30
C GLU A 36 1.46 -7.89 20.96
N ALA A 37 1.42 -7.23 19.80
CA ALA A 37 0.29 -6.46 19.30
C ALA A 37 -0.46 -7.21 18.18
N ASN A 38 -1.77 -7.04 18.07
CA ASN A 38 -2.52 -7.63 16.96
C ASN A 38 -2.49 -6.71 15.72
N ILE A 39 -1.58 -6.99 14.79
CA ILE A 39 -1.44 -6.23 13.54
C ILE A 39 -2.19 -6.94 12.41
N ARG A 40 -3.14 -6.22 11.81
CA ARG A 40 -3.83 -6.68 10.60
C ARG A 40 -2.97 -6.43 9.36
N PRO A 41 -3.10 -7.25 8.29
CA PRO A 41 -2.39 -7.01 7.03
C PRO A 41 -2.66 -5.61 6.44
N SER A 42 -3.89 -5.09 6.61
CA SER A 42 -4.25 -3.74 6.17
C SER A 42 -3.48 -2.65 6.92
N THR A 43 -3.21 -2.84 8.21
CA THR A 43 -2.43 -1.88 9.01
C THR A 43 -1.01 -1.78 8.48
N PHE A 44 -0.38 -2.92 8.18
CA PHE A 44 0.94 -2.94 7.58
C PHE A 44 0.95 -2.31 6.17
N LEU A 45 -0.07 -2.60 5.35
CA LEU A 45 -0.22 -1.98 4.03
C LEU A 45 -0.39 -0.45 4.12
N HIS A 46 -1.20 0.05 5.05
CA HIS A 46 -1.37 1.49 5.26
C HIS A 46 -0.04 2.13 5.66
N TYR A 47 0.71 1.50 6.57
CA TYR A 47 2.05 1.97 6.93
C TYR A 47 2.98 2.06 5.72
N LEU A 48 2.99 1.03 4.85
CA LEU A 48 3.79 1.07 3.62
C LEU A 48 3.39 2.23 2.70
N ILE A 49 2.09 2.49 2.56
CA ILE A 49 1.58 3.60 1.76
C ILE A 49 2.04 4.93 2.35
N ASP A 50 1.80 5.13 3.65
CA ASP A 50 2.07 6.41 4.33
C ASP A 50 3.57 6.74 4.38
N GLN A 51 4.44 5.72 4.49
CA GLN A 51 5.88 5.93 4.62
C GLN A 51 6.63 5.98 3.28
N PHE A 52 6.12 5.32 2.23
CA PHE A 52 6.88 5.12 1.00
C PHE A 52 6.18 5.64 -0.27
N SER A 53 5.03 6.31 -0.19
CA SER A 53 4.30 6.80 -1.37
C SER A 53 5.12 7.71 -2.27
N ASP A 54 5.87 8.65 -1.69
CA ASP A 54 6.60 9.68 -2.45
C ASP A 54 7.82 9.10 -3.16
N GLN A 55 8.50 8.17 -2.49
CA GLN A 55 9.59 7.41 -3.09
C GLN A 55 9.06 6.50 -4.20
N ALA A 56 7.98 5.76 -3.96
CA ALA A 56 7.36 4.89 -4.95
C ALA A 56 6.89 5.68 -6.18
N HIS A 57 6.31 6.87 -5.99
CA HIS A 57 5.95 7.78 -7.07
C HIS A 57 7.17 8.14 -7.91
N SER A 58 8.22 8.65 -7.25
CA SER A 58 9.41 9.17 -7.94
C SER A 58 10.12 8.09 -8.76
N GLU A 59 10.30 6.91 -8.17
CA GLU A 59 10.95 5.77 -8.84
C GLU A 59 10.11 5.22 -10.00
N LEU A 60 8.80 5.07 -9.80
CA LEU A 60 7.91 4.58 -10.86
C LEU A 60 7.86 5.56 -12.04
N LEU A 61 7.77 6.86 -11.77
CA LEU A 61 7.79 7.89 -12.82
C LEU A 61 9.11 7.85 -13.60
N LYS A 62 10.24 7.76 -12.89
CA LYS A 62 11.56 7.68 -13.51
C LYS A 62 11.70 6.45 -14.42
N GLN A 63 11.24 5.28 -13.97
CA GLN A 63 11.27 4.05 -14.76
C GLN A 63 10.48 4.21 -16.06
N LEU A 64 9.24 4.69 -15.97
CA LEU A 64 8.37 4.86 -17.13
C LEU A 64 8.91 5.89 -18.14
N LEU A 65 9.53 6.97 -17.67
CA LEU A 65 10.18 7.94 -18.55
C LEU A 65 11.42 7.36 -19.25
N ALA A 66 12.21 6.55 -18.56
CA ALA A 66 13.37 5.89 -19.14
C ALA A 66 12.97 4.86 -20.21
N ASP A 67 11.87 4.15 -20.01
CA ASP A 67 11.37 3.18 -20.98
C ASP A 67 10.82 3.87 -22.24
N LYS A 68 10.12 5.00 -22.08
CA LYS A 68 9.65 5.82 -23.21
C LYS A 68 10.78 6.36 -24.09
N GLN A 69 11.98 6.58 -23.52
CA GLN A 69 13.15 7.06 -24.29
C GLN A 69 13.84 5.96 -25.09
N LYS A 70 13.51 4.68 -24.85
CA LYS A 70 14.07 3.52 -25.57
C LYS A 70 13.18 3.04 -26.72
N GLU A 71 11.95 3.52 -26.80
CA GLU A 71 11.04 3.37 -27.95
C GLU A 71 11.31 4.45 -29.00
#